data_AF-A0AA94EIT6-F1
#
_entry.id   AF-A0AA94EIT6-F1
#
_cell.length_a   1.000
_cell.length_b   1.000
_cell.length_c   1.000
_cell.angle_alpha   90.00
_cell.angle_beta   90.00
_cell.angle_gamma   90.00
#
_symmetry.space_group_name_H-M   'P 1'
#
loop_
_entity.id
_entity.type
_entity.pdbx_description
1 polymer ?
#
loop_
_entity_poly.entity_id
_entity_poly.type
_entity_poly.pdbx_seq_one_letter_code
_entity_poly.pdbx_strand_id
1 'polypeptide(L)'
;MEMWKESQLKQLSFAREIETVYPILLRFTQNIGFNFCAVSLTSINRNADFKTLRINNYPQDWNQLYEKERYRTVDPIVTHCNRSMLPVVWSEEFFSHTPQLWEAQQQHGLRYGWSQSFHHEATGLCSTLSLARKHGPLSPLELYEHSGYMLYAISHLSDLFVRTLPKPQKKPEHPHLSPRELEVLKLSALGKTAYEIARILCLSERTVNYHVQNVIIKLKVCNKISAVIAASRCGLLDAPNP
;
A
#
# COMPACT_ATOMS: atom_id res chain seq x y z
N MET A 1 10.64 24.20 23.61
CA MET A 1 11.47 23.02 23.94
C MET A 1 11.17 21.92 22.93
N GLU A 2 11.46 22.17 21.65
CA GLU A 2 11.02 21.36 20.49
C GLU A 2 12.18 20.78 19.64
N MET A 3 13.42 21.18 19.93
CA MET A 3 14.58 20.84 19.08
C MET A 3 14.85 19.33 18.96
N TRP A 4 14.46 18.52 19.95
CA TRP A 4 14.66 17.07 19.88
C TRP A 4 13.71 16.41 18.86
N LYS A 5 12.47 16.92 18.72
CA LYS A 5 11.48 16.38 17.76
C LYS A 5 11.96 16.60 16.34
N GLU A 6 12.35 17.83 16.03
CA GLU A 6 12.92 18.18 14.72
C GLU A 6 14.20 17.39 14.42
N SER A 7 15.08 17.23 15.41
CA SER A 7 16.32 16.47 15.26
C SER A 7 16.04 15.00 14.94
N GLN A 8 15.11 14.35 15.67
CA GLN A 8 14.76 12.95 15.41
C GLN A 8 14.02 12.75 14.09
N LEU A 9 13.12 13.66 13.70
CA LEU A 9 12.45 13.62 12.39
C LEU A 9 13.45 13.83 11.25
N LYS A 10 14.39 14.76 11.39
CA LYS A 10 15.50 14.92 10.44
C LYS A 10 16.32 13.64 10.34
N GLN A 11 16.67 13.01 11.46
CA GLN A 11 17.40 11.73 11.44
C GLN A 11 16.63 10.62 10.72
N LEU A 12 15.31 10.52 10.94
CA LEU A 12 14.44 9.58 10.20
C LEU A 12 14.49 9.82 8.68
N SER A 13 14.53 11.09 8.26
CA SER A 13 14.57 11.45 6.83
C SER A 13 15.91 11.17 6.13
N PHE A 14 17.02 11.16 6.88
CA PHE A 14 18.37 10.94 6.33
C PHE A 14 18.79 9.47 6.33
N ALA A 15 18.16 8.66 7.16
CA ALA A 15 18.53 7.27 7.31
C ALA A 15 18.14 6.45 6.05
N ARG A 16 19.06 5.59 5.63
CA ARG A 16 18.99 4.85 4.35
C ARG A 16 18.83 3.35 4.52
N GLU A 17 18.78 2.88 5.77
CA GLU A 17 18.74 1.47 6.14
C GLU A 17 17.72 1.27 7.25
N ILE A 18 16.98 0.17 7.18
CA ILE A 18 15.89 -0.15 8.11
C ILE A 18 16.44 -0.35 9.53
N GLU A 19 17.60 -1.00 9.63
CA GLU A 19 18.32 -1.31 10.86
C GLU A 19 18.71 -0.04 11.62
N THR A 20 18.96 1.05 10.90
CA THR A 20 19.29 2.37 11.49
C THR A 20 18.04 3.17 11.82
N VAL A 21 17.00 3.11 10.97
CA VAL A 21 15.76 3.86 11.17
C VAL A 21 14.97 3.36 12.37
N TYR A 22 14.86 2.05 12.53
CA TYR A 22 13.95 1.47 13.51
C TYR A 22 14.26 1.88 14.97
N PRO A 23 15.53 1.88 15.44
CA PRO A 23 15.86 2.41 16.76
C PRO A 23 15.51 3.89 16.96
N ILE A 24 15.64 4.73 15.91
CA ILE A 24 15.28 6.15 15.96
C ILE A 24 13.76 6.30 16.12
N LEU A 25 13.00 5.54 15.34
CA LEU A 25 11.54 5.51 15.39
C LEU A 25 11.04 5.05 16.77
N LEU A 26 11.67 4.03 17.37
CA LEU A 26 11.32 3.56 18.71
C LEU A 26 11.55 4.63 19.77
N ARG A 27 12.70 5.33 19.74
CA ARG A 27 12.97 6.43 20.67
C ARG A 27 11.98 7.57 20.48
N PHE A 28 11.69 7.93 19.24
CA PHE A 28 10.67 8.94 18.93
C PHE A 28 9.32 8.55 19.52
N THR A 29 8.88 7.31 19.28
CA THR A 29 7.63 6.72 19.82
C THR A 29 7.56 6.84 21.34
N GLN A 30 8.64 6.50 22.04
CA GLN A 30 8.73 6.63 23.51
C GLN A 30 8.63 8.08 23.97
N ASN A 31 9.33 8.99 23.28
CA ASN A 31 9.33 10.41 23.62
C ASN A 31 7.98 11.09 23.39
N ILE A 32 7.15 10.58 22.47
CA ILE A 32 5.76 11.03 22.27
C ILE A 32 4.75 10.22 23.10
N GLY A 33 5.20 9.46 24.10
CA GLY A 33 4.33 8.85 25.10
C GLY A 33 3.74 7.49 24.74
N PHE A 34 4.29 6.79 23.75
CA PHE A 34 3.84 5.45 23.35
C PHE A 34 4.83 4.37 23.77
N ASN A 35 4.32 3.19 24.13
CA ASN A 35 5.15 2.06 24.53
C ASN A 35 5.57 1.22 23.32
N PHE A 36 4.71 1.19 22.31
CA PHE A 36 4.77 0.23 21.24
C PHE A 36 4.68 0.92 19.88
N CYS A 37 5.45 0.40 18.92
CA CYS A 37 5.52 0.82 17.54
C CYS A 37 5.53 -0.42 16.65
N ALA A 38 4.73 -0.38 15.58
CA ALA A 38 4.81 -1.34 14.49
C ALA A 38 4.81 -0.60 13.16
N VAL A 39 5.66 -1.06 12.25
CA VAL A 39 5.60 -0.67 10.85
C VAL A 39 5.38 -1.91 10.00
N SER A 40 4.46 -1.84 9.06
CA SER A 40 4.18 -2.93 8.14
C SER A 40 3.96 -2.44 6.71
N LEU A 41 4.27 -3.30 5.76
CA LEU A 41 4.07 -3.07 4.33
C LEU A 41 3.10 -4.11 3.77
N THR A 42 2.08 -3.62 3.10
CA THR A 42 0.99 -4.42 2.53
C THR A 42 0.80 -4.04 1.06
N SER A 43 0.21 -4.94 0.26
CA SER A 43 -0.15 -4.62 -1.12
C SER A 43 -1.64 -4.36 -1.21
N ILE A 44 -2.00 -3.23 -1.82
CA ILE A 44 -3.39 -2.81 -2.04
C ILE A 44 -4.02 -3.70 -3.13
N ASN A 45 -3.22 -4.10 -4.10
CA ASN A 45 -3.60 -4.98 -5.19
C ASN A 45 -3.38 -6.45 -4.76
N ARG A 46 -4.47 -7.12 -4.36
CA ARG A 46 -4.56 -8.51 -3.84
C ARG A 46 -4.00 -9.62 -4.77
N ASN A 47 -2.77 -9.53 -5.26
CA ASN A 47 -2.06 -10.68 -5.77
C ASN A 47 -1.13 -11.21 -4.69
N ALA A 48 -1.51 -12.39 -4.21
CA ALA A 48 -0.76 -13.23 -3.29
C ALA A 48 0.72 -13.30 -3.68
N ASP A 49 1.58 -13.41 -2.66
CA ASP A 49 3.05 -13.51 -2.70
C ASP A 49 3.85 -12.24 -2.42
N PHE A 50 3.24 -11.19 -1.87
CA PHE A 50 4.02 -10.17 -1.18
C PHE A 50 4.37 -10.64 0.24
N LYS A 51 5.64 -11.03 0.47
CA LYS A 51 6.14 -11.31 1.81
C LYS A 51 6.06 -10.02 2.62
N THR A 52 5.07 -9.97 3.50
CA THR A 52 4.80 -8.79 4.32
C THR A 52 6.02 -8.48 5.16
N LEU A 53 6.62 -7.32 4.94
CA LEU A 53 7.62 -6.80 5.86
C LEU A 53 6.88 -6.21 7.06
N ARG A 54 7.20 -6.69 8.25
CA ARG A 54 6.66 -6.17 9.52
C ARG A 54 7.78 -6.09 10.53
N ILE A 55 7.93 -4.93 11.17
CA ILE A 55 8.93 -4.69 12.21
C ILE A 55 8.20 -4.00 13.37
N ASN A 56 8.31 -4.54 14.58
CA ASN A 56 7.62 -4.01 15.74
C ASN A 56 8.32 -4.40 17.06
N ASN A 57 7.97 -3.73 18.14
CA ASN A 57 8.40 -4.04 19.51
C ASN A 57 7.23 -4.57 20.37
N TYR A 58 6.20 -5.14 19.74
CA TYR A 58 5.10 -5.75 20.46
C TYR A 58 5.57 -6.97 21.25
N PRO A 59 4.84 -7.37 22.31
CA PRO A 59 5.14 -8.58 23.06
C PRO A 59 5.32 -9.80 22.12
N GLN A 60 6.28 -10.66 22.43
CA GLN A 60 6.64 -11.78 21.56
C GLN A 60 5.50 -12.81 21.44
N ASP A 61 4.84 -13.08 22.57
CA ASP A 61 3.63 -13.89 22.67
C ASP A 61 2.48 -13.33 21.83
N TRP A 62 2.28 -12.01 21.84
CA TRP A 62 1.32 -11.35 20.93
C TRP A 62 1.67 -11.59 19.46
N ASN A 63 2.93 -11.39 19.09
CA ASN A 63 3.38 -11.59 17.71
C ASN A 63 3.16 -13.04 17.24
N GLN A 64 3.41 -14.02 18.11
CA GLN A 64 3.17 -15.44 17.85
C GLN A 64 1.68 -15.75 17.71
N LEU A 65 0.84 -15.23 18.61
CA LEU A 65 -0.61 -15.39 18.57
C LEU A 65 -1.20 -14.80 17.29
N TYR A 66 -0.79 -13.58 16.93
CA TYR A 66 -1.27 -12.89 15.73
C TYR A 66 -0.98 -13.65 14.45
N GLU A 67 0.19 -14.28 14.37
CA GLU A 67 0.56 -15.13 13.23
C GLU A 67 -0.22 -16.45 13.24
N LYS A 68 -0.30 -17.12 14.39
CA LYS A 68 -1.00 -18.40 14.56
C LYS A 68 -2.47 -18.31 14.16
N GLU A 69 -3.17 -17.28 14.65
CA GLU A 69 -4.60 -17.06 14.38
C GLU A 69 -4.85 -16.35 13.04
N ARG A 70 -3.79 -16.04 12.28
CA ARG A 70 -3.86 -15.35 10.98
C ARG A 70 -4.67 -14.05 11.03
N TYR A 71 -4.54 -13.31 12.14
CA TYR A 71 -5.35 -12.12 12.39
C TYR A 71 -5.23 -11.05 11.31
N ARG A 72 -4.08 -11.01 10.60
CA ARG A 72 -3.89 -10.16 9.42
C ARG A 72 -5.04 -10.19 8.42
N THR A 73 -5.67 -11.35 8.22
CA THR A 73 -6.72 -11.53 7.22
C THR A 73 -8.05 -10.88 7.60
N VAL A 74 -8.25 -10.65 8.91
CA VAL A 74 -9.46 -10.08 9.49
C VAL A 74 -9.21 -8.73 10.17
N ASP A 75 -7.95 -8.31 10.32
CA ASP A 75 -7.55 -7.10 11.03
C ASP A 75 -8.17 -5.84 10.39
N PRO A 76 -9.03 -5.11 11.13
CA PRO A 76 -9.68 -3.91 10.61
C PRO A 76 -8.67 -2.77 10.37
N ILE A 77 -7.55 -2.72 11.11
CA ILE A 77 -6.47 -1.74 10.86
C ILE A 77 -5.90 -1.98 9.47
N VAL A 78 -5.54 -3.23 9.15
CA VAL A 78 -5.01 -3.60 7.82
C VAL A 78 -6.02 -3.29 6.73
N THR A 79 -7.30 -3.58 6.97
CA THR A 79 -8.38 -3.31 6.01
C THR A 79 -8.57 -1.81 5.76
N HIS A 80 -8.61 -1.00 6.82
CA HIS A 80 -8.73 0.46 6.76
C HIS A 80 -7.52 1.09 6.07
N CYS A 81 -6.32 0.77 6.54
CA CYS A 81 -5.08 1.35 6.03
C CYS A 81 -4.86 1.03 4.56
N ASN A 82 -5.30 -0.13 4.04
CA ASN A 82 -5.24 -0.43 2.60
C ASN A 82 -6.21 0.38 1.73
N ARG A 83 -7.25 0.99 2.32
CA ARG A 83 -8.32 1.69 1.60
C ARG A 83 -8.29 3.20 1.81
N SER A 84 -7.68 3.66 2.89
CA SER A 84 -7.67 5.06 3.29
C SER A 84 -6.31 5.47 3.83
N MET A 85 -5.95 6.74 3.61
CA MET A 85 -4.82 7.40 4.27
C MET A 85 -5.24 8.19 5.52
N LEU A 86 -6.53 8.19 5.86
CA LEU A 86 -6.99 8.87 7.07
C LEU A 86 -6.50 8.10 8.31
N PRO A 87 -6.03 8.80 9.36
CA PRO A 87 -5.64 8.17 10.60
C PRO A 87 -6.83 7.44 11.23
N VAL A 88 -6.56 6.34 11.92
CA VAL A 88 -7.55 5.63 12.73
C VAL A 88 -7.08 5.46 14.16
N VAL A 89 -7.95 5.85 15.10
CA VAL A 89 -7.78 5.59 16.53
C VAL A 89 -8.49 4.29 16.86
N TRP A 90 -7.82 3.43 17.62
CA TRP A 90 -8.37 2.12 17.96
C TRP A 90 -9.47 2.26 19.00
N SER A 91 -10.64 1.68 18.72
CA SER A 91 -11.79 1.66 19.61
C SER A 91 -12.51 0.31 19.51
N GLU A 92 -13.24 -0.07 20.55
CA GLU A 92 -14.06 -1.28 20.53
C GLU A 92 -15.04 -1.29 19.34
N GLU A 93 -15.64 -0.14 19.03
CA GLU A 93 -16.53 0.02 17.86
C GLU A 93 -15.80 -0.28 16.54
N PHE A 94 -14.57 0.21 16.39
CA PHE A 94 -13.75 -0.06 15.19
C PHE A 94 -13.44 -1.55 15.02
N PHE A 95 -13.31 -2.29 16.12
CA PHE A 95 -13.08 -3.73 16.14
C PHE A 95 -14.37 -4.56 16.33
N SER A 96 -15.56 -3.97 16.16
CA SER A 96 -16.86 -4.64 16.38
C SER A 96 -17.04 -5.96 15.61
N HIS A 97 -16.43 -6.08 14.43
CA HIS A 97 -16.49 -7.29 13.60
C HIS A 97 -15.40 -8.33 13.94
N THR A 98 -14.47 -7.97 14.82
CA THR A 98 -13.35 -8.82 15.27
C THR A 98 -13.11 -8.65 16.79
N PRO A 99 -14.11 -8.93 17.64
CA PRO A 99 -13.99 -8.70 19.09
C PRO A 99 -12.88 -9.56 19.73
N GLN A 100 -12.65 -10.77 19.21
CA GLN A 100 -11.56 -11.65 19.69
C GLN A 100 -10.17 -11.02 19.50
N LEU A 101 -9.95 -10.35 18.36
CA LEU A 101 -8.71 -9.63 18.08
C LEU A 101 -8.54 -8.44 19.04
N TRP A 102 -9.64 -7.70 19.27
CA TRP A 102 -9.66 -6.59 20.23
C TRP A 102 -9.31 -7.07 21.63
N GLU A 103 -10.01 -8.07 22.16
CA GLU A 103 -9.74 -8.60 23.50
C GLU A 103 -8.29 -9.10 23.63
N ALA A 104 -7.80 -9.84 22.63
CA ALA A 104 -6.45 -10.36 22.64
C ALA A 104 -5.40 -9.25 22.63
N GLN A 105 -5.56 -8.17 21.84
CA GLN A 105 -4.59 -7.07 21.85
C GLN A 105 -4.61 -6.33 23.21
N GLN A 106 -5.79 -6.14 23.81
CA GLN A 106 -5.93 -5.49 25.11
C GLN A 106 -5.18 -6.27 26.20
N GLN A 107 -5.30 -7.60 26.21
CA GLN A 107 -4.64 -8.49 27.17
C GLN A 107 -3.11 -8.41 27.09
N HIS A 108 -2.56 -8.13 25.91
CA HIS A 108 -1.12 -7.95 25.69
C HIS A 108 -0.66 -6.49 25.87
N GLY A 109 -1.53 -5.60 26.36
CA GLY A 109 -1.19 -4.22 26.68
C GLY A 109 -1.23 -3.25 25.49
N LEU A 110 -1.66 -3.67 24.31
CA LEU A 110 -1.85 -2.83 23.12
C LEU A 110 -3.19 -2.10 23.20
N ARG A 111 -3.38 -1.29 24.26
CA ARG A 111 -4.71 -0.85 24.70
C ARG A 111 -5.27 0.38 24.00
N TYR A 112 -4.42 1.35 23.78
CA TYR A 112 -4.77 2.63 23.15
C TYR A 112 -3.82 2.84 22.00
N GLY A 113 -4.32 2.80 20.78
CA GLY A 113 -3.47 2.90 19.62
C GLY A 113 -4.02 3.77 18.51
N TRP A 114 -3.11 4.09 17.61
CA TRP A 114 -3.31 4.97 16.48
C TRP A 114 -2.49 4.46 15.31
N SER A 115 -3.16 4.29 14.18
CA SER A 115 -2.55 3.85 12.93
C SER A 115 -2.65 4.93 11.85
N GLN A 116 -1.53 5.20 11.19
CA GLN A 116 -1.41 6.09 10.05
C GLN A 116 -0.88 5.28 8.85
N SER A 117 -1.51 5.43 7.70
CA SER A 117 -1.09 4.81 6.45
C SER A 117 -0.50 5.81 5.47
N PHE A 118 0.29 5.29 4.55
CA PHE A 118 0.78 5.99 3.36
C PHE A 118 0.72 5.03 2.18
N HIS A 119 0.04 5.42 1.10
CA HIS A 119 0.00 4.62 -0.13
C HIS A 119 1.02 5.16 -1.11
N HIS A 120 1.85 4.26 -1.60
CA HIS A 120 2.83 4.56 -2.62
C HIS A 120 2.24 4.21 -4.00
N GLU A 121 1.67 5.22 -4.67
CA GLU A 121 0.89 5.05 -5.90
C GLU A 121 1.63 4.24 -6.97
N ALA A 122 2.91 4.54 -7.21
CA ALA A 122 3.69 3.90 -8.26
C ALA A 122 3.91 2.39 -8.05
N THR A 123 3.84 1.90 -6.81
CA THR A 123 4.01 0.47 -6.50
C THR A 123 2.72 -0.21 -6.07
N GLY A 124 1.66 0.55 -5.76
CA GLY A 124 0.42 0.01 -5.19
C GLY A 124 0.62 -0.59 -3.79
N LEU A 125 1.65 -0.16 -3.07
CA LEU A 125 1.95 -0.62 -1.73
C LEU A 125 1.38 0.35 -0.69
N CYS A 126 0.95 -0.19 0.45
CA CYS A 126 0.50 0.56 1.61
C CYS A 126 1.42 0.28 2.80
N SER A 127 2.10 1.32 3.25
CA SER A 127 2.86 1.34 4.50
C SER A 127 1.94 1.76 5.64
N THR A 128 2.02 1.08 6.78
CA THR A 128 1.23 1.39 7.99
C THR A 128 2.15 1.54 9.18
N LEU A 129 2.10 2.69 9.85
CA LEU A 129 2.71 2.97 11.14
C LEU A 129 1.63 2.89 12.22
N SER A 130 1.81 2.04 13.22
CA SER A 130 0.90 1.88 14.35
C SER A 130 1.63 2.12 15.66
N LEU A 131 1.14 3.08 16.44
CA LEU A 131 1.62 3.33 17.80
C LEU A 131 0.59 2.84 18.80
N ALA A 132 1.05 2.24 19.91
CA ALA A 132 0.17 1.83 20.99
C ALA A 132 0.76 2.05 22.38
N ARG A 133 -0.09 2.26 23.38
CA ARG A 133 0.30 2.38 24.79
C ARG A 133 -0.65 1.63 25.71
N LYS A 134 -0.16 1.29 26.90
CA LYS A 134 -0.89 0.53 27.92
C LYS A 134 -1.96 1.37 28.64
N HIS A 135 -1.70 2.66 28.81
CA HIS A 135 -2.51 3.55 29.64
C HIS A 135 -2.69 4.92 28.99
N GLY A 136 -3.81 5.58 29.28
CA GLY A 136 -4.15 6.90 28.75
C GLY A 136 -4.82 6.82 27.37
N PRO A 137 -6.11 7.12 27.22
CA PRO A 137 -6.71 7.28 25.89
C PRO A 137 -6.05 8.45 25.14
N LEU A 138 -6.07 8.42 23.81
CA LEU A 138 -5.57 9.53 22.99
C LEU A 138 -6.59 10.66 23.01
N SER A 139 -6.14 11.88 23.32
CA SER A 139 -7.00 13.07 23.23
C SER A 139 -7.02 13.64 21.81
N PRO A 140 -8.08 14.35 21.39
CA PRO A 140 -8.10 15.04 20.09
C PRO A 140 -6.95 16.04 19.91
N LEU A 141 -6.54 16.72 20.98
CA LEU A 141 -5.41 17.65 20.95
C LEU A 141 -4.07 16.92 20.71
N GLU A 142 -3.85 15.81 21.41
CA GLU A 142 -2.66 14.96 21.22
C GLU A 142 -2.57 14.43 19.78
N LEU A 143 -3.70 13.98 19.21
CA LEU A 143 -3.77 13.55 17.81
C LEU A 143 -3.41 14.68 16.85
N TYR A 144 -3.97 15.87 17.06
CA TYR A 144 -3.67 17.04 16.26
C TYR A 144 -2.17 17.39 16.34
N GLU A 145 -1.62 17.47 17.54
CA GLU A 145 -0.21 17.80 17.79
C GLU A 145 0.78 16.80 17.18
N HIS A 146 0.39 15.52 17.05
CA HIS A 146 1.29 14.46 16.57
C HIS A 146 1.02 14.04 15.12
N SER A 147 -0.07 14.53 14.50
CA SER A 147 -0.53 14.10 13.17
C SER A 147 0.54 14.30 12.10
N GLY A 148 1.15 15.48 12.07
CA GLY A 148 2.23 15.82 11.15
C GLY A 148 3.44 14.90 11.33
N TYR A 149 3.78 14.53 12.56
CA TYR A 149 4.90 13.63 12.82
C TYR A 149 4.63 12.21 12.34
N MET A 150 3.43 11.70 12.57
CA MET A 150 3.02 10.37 12.10
C MET A 150 3.07 10.29 10.58
N LEU A 151 2.48 11.27 9.90
CA LEU A 151 2.45 11.33 8.43
C LEU A 151 3.85 11.47 7.84
N TYR A 152 4.68 12.34 8.43
CA TYR A 152 6.06 12.53 8.02
C TYR A 152 6.89 11.25 8.22
N ALA A 153 6.81 10.63 9.39
CA ALA A 153 7.56 9.41 9.67
C ALA A 153 7.17 8.28 8.71
N ILE A 154 5.88 8.04 8.48
CA ILE A 154 5.44 6.93 7.62
C ILE A 154 5.75 7.17 6.14
N SER A 155 5.74 8.42 5.64
CA SER A 155 6.07 8.69 4.24
C SER A 155 7.55 8.40 3.94
N HIS A 156 8.44 8.84 4.83
CA HIS A 156 9.89 8.55 4.74
C HIS A 156 10.20 7.06 4.92
N LEU A 157 9.56 6.41 5.90
CA LEU A 157 9.65 4.96 6.08
C LEU A 157 9.18 4.21 4.84
N SER A 158 8.07 4.65 4.23
CA SER A 158 7.52 4.02 3.04
C SER A 158 8.51 4.06 1.87
N ASP A 159 9.14 5.22 1.62
CA ASP A 159 10.16 5.33 0.56
C ASP A 159 11.35 4.40 0.82
N LEU A 160 11.83 4.33 2.07
CA LEU A 160 12.90 3.41 2.45
C LEU A 160 12.51 1.94 2.25
N PHE A 161 11.32 1.54 2.69
CA PHE A 161 10.87 0.16 2.52
C PHE A 161 10.70 -0.21 1.05
N VAL A 162 10.16 0.68 0.23
CA VAL A 162 10.02 0.44 -1.21
C VAL A 162 11.38 0.22 -1.89
N ARG A 163 12.42 0.94 -1.47
CA ARG A 163 13.78 0.80 -2.01
C ARG A 163 14.48 -0.49 -1.60
N THR A 164 14.18 -1.00 -0.40
CA THR A 164 14.79 -2.21 0.17
C THR A 164 14.10 -3.49 -0.26
N LEU A 165 12.84 -3.40 -0.70
CA LEU A 165 12.19 -4.54 -1.32
C LEU A 165 12.99 -5.02 -2.53
N PRO A 166 13.08 -6.34 -2.75
CA PRO A 166 13.54 -6.86 -4.01
C PRO A 166 12.72 -6.17 -5.10
N LYS A 167 13.39 -5.40 -5.97
CA LYS A 167 12.73 -4.92 -7.18
C LYS A 167 12.07 -6.16 -7.78
N PRO A 168 10.75 -6.14 -8.05
CA PRO A 168 10.13 -7.28 -8.69
C PRO A 168 11.03 -7.61 -9.86
N GLN A 169 11.61 -8.82 -9.87
CA GLN A 169 12.30 -9.31 -11.05
C GLN A 169 11.30 -9.01 -12.16
N LYS A 170 11.71 -8.21 -13.16
CA LYS A 170 10.90 -7.96 -14.34
C LYS A 170 10.51 -9.35 -14.85
N LYS A 171 9.34 -9.87 -14.44
CA LYS A 171 8.79 -11.08 -15.04
C LYS A 171 8.69 -10.71 -16.51
N PRO A 172 9.18 -11.61 -17.37
CA PRO A 172 9.78 -11.27 -18.64
C PRO A 172 8.86 -10.38 -19.46
N GLU A 173 9.48 -9.41 -20.13
CA GLU A 173 9.03 -8.70 -21.34
C GLU A 173 7.55 -8.93 -21.64
N HIS A 174 6.72 -7.92 -21.36
CA HIS A 174 5.44 -7.84 -22.04
C HIS A 174 5.71 -8.13 -23.52
N PRO A 175 4.98 -9.06 -24.16
CA PRO A 175 5.20 -9.34 -25.55
C PRO A 175 5.12 -8.01 -26.28
N HIS A 176 6.20 -7.65 -26.98
CA HIS A 176 6.31 -6.37 -27.67
C HIS A 176 5.08 -6.22 -28.57
N LEU A 177 4.12 -5.42 -28.10
CA LEU A 177 3.02 -4.98 -28.92
C LEU A 177 3.65 -4.08 -29.97
N SER A 178 3.35 -4.34 -31.23
CA SER A 178 3.71 -3.42 -32.29
C SER A 178 3.08 -2.05 -32.03
N PRO A 179 3.67 -0.96 -32.55
CA PRO A 179 3.08 0.37 -32.45
C PRO A 179 1.60 0.39 -32.87
N ARG A 180 1.25 -0.40 -33.90
CA ARG A 180 -0.11 -0.48 -34.41
C ARG A 180 -1.09 -1.22 -33.49
N GLU A 181 -0.64 -2.30 -32.89
CA GLU A 181 -1.41 -3.01 -31.86
C GLU A 181 -1.66 -2.10 -30.65
N LEU A 182 -0.67 -1.28 -30.27
CA LEU A 182 -0.79 -0.33 -29.19
C LEU A 182 -1.80 0.79 -29.52
N GLU A 183 -1.75 1.37 -30.72
CA GLU A 183 -2.71 2.38 -31.18
C GLU A 183 -4.16 1.86 -31.17
N VAL A 184 -4.37 0.65 -31.71
CA VAL A 184 -5.69 -0.01 -31.70
C VAL A 184 -6.17 -0.26 -30.28
N LEU A 185 -5.27 -0.67 -29.37
CA LEU A 185 -5.60 -0.94 -27.98
C LEU A 185 -5.89 0.35 -27.19
N LYS A 186 -5.17 1.45 -27.46
CA LYS A 186 -5.41 2.78 -26.88
C LYS A 186 -6.80 3.30 -27.24
N LEU A 187 -7.16 3.26 -28.53
CA LEU A 187 -8.50 3.68 -28.95
C LEU A 187 -9.60 2.74 -28.42
N SER A 188 -9.31 1.44 -28.30
CA SER A 188 -10.21 0.49 -27.66
C SER A 188 -10.44 0.80 -26.18
N ALA A 189 -9.41 1.27 -25.47
CA ALA A 189 -9.50 1.70 -24.07
C ALA A 189 -10.36 2.96 -23.91
N LEU A 190 -10.38 3.84 -24.92
CA LEU A 190 -11.28 5.00 -25.01
C LEU A 190 -12.71 4.63 -25.44
N GLY A 191 -13.05 3.34 -25.49
CA GLY A 191 -14.40 2.87 -25.82
C GLY A 191 -14.73 2.85 -27.32
N LYS A 192 -13.76 3.06 -28.21
CA LYS A 192 -14.00 3.06 -29.65
C LYS A 192 -14.33 1.67 -30.20
N THR A 193 -15.29 1.63 -31.11
CA THR A 193 -15.67 0.44 -31.89
C THR A 193 -14.64 0.13 -32.98
N ALA A 194 -14.65 -1.11 -33.50
CA ALA A 194 -13.74 -1.48 -34.60
C ALA A 194 -13.93 -0.56 -35.83
N TYR A 195 -15.18 -0.17 -36.11
CA TYR A 195 -15.53 0.80 -37.14
C TYR A 195 -14.92 2.19 -36.91
N GLU A 196 -15.06 2.74 -35.71
CA GLU A 196 -14.47 4.06 -35.39
C GLU A 196 -12.94 4.01 -35.44
N ILE A 197 -12.32 2.96 -34.90
CA ILE A 197 -10.87 2.77 -34.95
C ILE A 197 -10.38 2.66 -36.39
N ALA A 198 -11.11 1.90 -37.22
CA ALA A 198 -10.81 1.76 -38.64
C ALA A 198 -10.80 3.11 -39.36
N ARG A 199 -11.77 3.98 -39.06
CA ARG A 199 -11.83 5.34 -39.61
C ARG A 199 -10.72 6.24 -39.09
N ILE A 200 -10.42 6.21 -37.79
CA ILE A 200 -9.38 7.04 -37.17
C ILE A 200 -7.99 6.68 -37.70
N LEU A 201 -7.72 5.38 -37.87
CA LEU A 201 -6.42 4.86 -38.24
C LEU A 201 -6.27 4.61 -39.75
N CYS A 202 -7.28 4.90 -40.57
CA CYS A 202 -7.32 4.59 -42.00
C CYS A 202 -7.06 3.08 -42.29
N LEU A 203 -7.77 2.20 -41.58
CA LEU A 203 -7.74 0.74 -41.74
C LEU A 203 -9.11 0.18 -42.14
N SER A 204 -9.16 -1.11 -42.47
CA SER A 204 -10.41 -1.86 -42.48
C SER A 204 -10.77 -2.36 -41.08
N GLU A 205 -12.07 -2.54 -40.79
CA GLU A 205 -12.53 -3.17 -39.53
C GLU A 205 -11.92 -4.56 -39.32
N ARG A 206 -11.73 -5.31 -40.42
CA ARG A 206 -11.06 -6.62 -40.41
C ARG A 206 -9.62 -6.51 -39.89
N THR A 207 -8.87 -5.49 -40.33
CA THR A 207 -7.50 -5.24 -39.90
C THR A 207 -7.44 -4.84 -38.42
N VAL A 208 -8.40 -4.03 -37.96
CA VAL A 208 -8.52 -3.68 -36.54
C VAL A 208 -8.77 -4.93 -35.69
N ASN A 209 -9.72 -5.78 -36.09
CA ASN A 209 -10.02 -7.03 -35.38
C ASN A 209 -8.82 -7.99 -35.39
N TYR A 210 -8.04 -8.02 -36.46
CA TYR A 210 -6.79 -8.78 -36.52
C TYR A 210 -5.76 -8.30 -35.47
N HIS A 211 -5.55 -6.99 -35.35
CA HIS A 211 -4.67 -6.44 -34.31
C HIS A 211 -5.18 -6.74 -32.89
N VAL A 212 -6.49 -6.62 -32.65
CA VAL A 212 -7.10 -6.97 -31.35
C VAL A 212 -6.86 -8.44 -31.01
N GLN A 213 -7.03 -9.35 -31.98
CA GLN A 213 -6.80 -10.78 -31.76
C GLN A 213 -5.34 -11.07 -31.42
N ASN A 214 -4.40 -10.43 -32.12
CA ASN A 214 -2.97 -10.58 -31.81
C ASN A 214 -2.62 -10.05 -30.41
N VAL A 215 -3.22 -8.94 -29.99
CA VAL A 215 -3.05 -8.43 -28.61
C VAL A 215 -3.59 -9.44 -27.60
N ILE A 216 -4.78 -10.01 -27.83
CA ILE A 216 -5.39 -11.01 -26.94
C ILE A 216 -4.47 -12.22 -26.77
N ILE A 217 -3.92 -12.73 -27.88
CA ILE A 217 -2.98 -13.86 -27.88
C ILE A 217 -1.69 -13.50 -27.15
N LYS A 218 -1.08 -12.35 -27.48
CA LYS A 218 0.16 -11.86 -26.87
C LYS A 218 0.00 -11.68 -25.36
N LEU A 219 -1.08 -11.02 -24.93
CA LEU A 219 -1.34 -10.77 -23.50
C LEU A 219 -1.91 -11.99 -22.76
N LYS A 220 -2.15 -13.12 -23.44
CA LYS A 220 -2.71 -14.36 -22.88
C LYS A 220 -4.03 -14.13 -22.12
N VAL A 221 -4.93 -13.36 -22.72
CA VAL A 221 -6.26 -13.05 -22.18
C VAL A 221 -7.36 -13.60 -23.09
N CYS A 222 -8.61 -13.50 -22.66
CA CYS A 222 -9.74 -14.14 -23.36
C CYS A 222 -10.55 -13.18 -24.25
N ASN A 223 -10.44 -11.87 -24.06
CA ASN A 223 -11.23 -10.90 -24.81
C ASN A 223 -10.59 -9.50 -24.83
N LYS A 224 -11.16 -8.60 -25.64
CA LYS A 224 -10.70 -7.21 -25.83
C LYS A 224 -10.68 -6.41 -24.51
N ILE A 225 -11.69 -6.59 -23.66
CA ILE A 225 -11.77 -5.86 -22.38
C ILE A 225 -10.67 -6.32 -21.43
N SER A 226 -10.47 -7.64 -21.31
CA SER A 226 -9.37 -8.22 -20.54
C SER A 226 -8.01 -7.79 -21.08
N ALA A 227 -7.86 -7.61 -22.39
CA ALA A 227 -6.65 -7.08 -23.01
C ALA A 227 -6.38 -5.62 -22.63
N VAL A 228 -7.40 -4.76 -22.64
CA VAL A 228 -7.29 -3.36 -22.20
C VAL A 228 -6.92 -3.31 -20.70
N ILE A 229 -7.58 -4.09 -19.86
CA ILE A 229 -7.29 -4.15 -18.41
C ILE A 229 -5.86 -4.64 -18.16
N ALA A 230 -5.43 -5.69 -18.84
CA ALA A 230 -4.08 -6.21 -18.73
C ALA A 230 -3.04 -5.18 -19.16
N ALA A 231 -3.25 -4.51 -20.31
CA ALA A 231 -2.34 -3.47 -20.79
C ALA A 231 -2.27 -2.25 -19.88
N SER A 232 -3.40 -1.84 -19.27
CA SER A 232 -3.43 -0.76 -18.27
C SER A 232 -2.66 -1.14 -17.00
N ARG A 233 -2.84 -2.36 -16.48
CA ARG A 233 -2.08 -2.86 -15.31
C ARG A 233 -0.57 -2.94 -15.57
N CYS A 234 -0.18 -3.13 -16.83
CA CYS A 234 1.21 -3.19 -17.26
C CYS A 234 1.81 -1.82 -17.61
N GLY A 235 1.05 -0.72 -17.47
CA GLY A 235 1.52 0.62 -17.82
C GLY A 235 1.75 0.83 -19.32
N LEU A 236 1.16 0.00 -20.18
CA LEU A 236 1.23 0.16 -21.65
C LEU A 236 0.22 1.20 -22.16
N LEU A 237 -0.78 1.52 -21.36
CA LEU A 237 -1.78 2.54 -21.65
C LEU A 237 -1.60 3.69 -20.67
N ASP A 238 -1.35 4.88 -21.20
CA ASP A 238 -1.36 6.11 -20.41
C ASP A 238 -2.79 6.33 -19.88
N ALA A 239 -2.92 6.81 -18.64
CA ALA A 239 -4.23 7.18 -18.11
C ALA A 239 -4.87 8.21 -19.06
N PRO A 240 -6.16 8.08 -19.40
CA PRO A 240 -6.82 9.09 -20.23
C PRO A 240 -6.71 10.44 -19.53
N ASN A 241 -6.03 11.40 -20.16
CA ASN A 241 -6.12 12.79 -19.72
C ASN A 241 -7.59 13.21 -19.80
N PRO A 242 -8.16 13.78 -18.72
CA PRO A 242 -9.52 14.30 -18.73
C PRO A 242 -9.69 15.44 -19.73
#